data_AF-A0A831Z8X8-F1
#
_entry.id   AF-A0A831Z8X8-F1
#
_cell.length_a   1.000
_cell.length_b   1.000
_cell.length_c   1.000
_cell.angle_alpha   90.00
_cell.angle_beta   90.00
_cell.angle_gamma   90.00
#
_symmetry.space_group_name_H-M   'P 1'
#
loop_
_entity.id
_entity.type
_entity.pdbx_description
1 polymer ?
#
loop_
_entity_poly.entity_id
_entity_poly.type
_entity_poly.pdbx_seq_one_letter_code
_entity_poly.pdbx_strand_id
1 'polypeptide(L)'
;MRKILPAIIFVFFFFISINTAKAATKSISIIRTDCSLKSIPTARCYNSLSAWESGEHRDLVASNEIAVAQIEGPWTKPDTTSVKLTGWVTDKTHYIKIYTAPDARHRGVWNNTKYRLVISRPGSAIYFPANGPLFITIDGLQIWNNYSGNSYIGAIDLASTDNTEINISNNILRGPDTNSNKTGLSGIQ
;
A
#
# COMPACT_ATOMS: atom_id res chain seq x y z
N MET A 1 4.76 -42.83 70.30
CA MET A 1 4.63 -41.44 69.80
C MET A 1 5.15 -41.39 68.37
N ARG A 2 4.27 -41.28 67.37
CA ARG A 2 4.59 -41.40 65.94
C ARG A 2 4.79 -39.98 65.40
N LYS A 3 6.03 -39.59 65.07
CA LYS A 3 6.36 -38.25 64.53
C LYS A 3 6.00 -38.21 63.05
N ILE A 4 5.09 -37.31 62.68
CA ILE A 4 4.72 -37.02 61.28
C ILE A 4 5.65 -35.89 60.80
N LEU A 5 6.42 -36.12 59.74
CA LEU A 5 7.22 -35.10 59.06
C LEU A 5 6.31 -34.30 58.11
N PRO A 6 6.38 -32.96 58.04
CA PRO A 6 5.61 -32.19 57.08
C PRO A 6 6.28 -32.24 55.69
N ALA A 7 5.53 -32.64 54.68
CA ALA A 7 5.96 -32.57 53.28
C ALA A 7 5.92 -31.12 52.80
N ILE A 8 7.07 -30.56 52.45
CA ILE A 8 7.19 -29.24 51.83
C ILE A 8 6.91 -29.40 50.33
N ILE A 9 5.76 -28.89 49.88
CA ILE A 9 5.40 -28.84 48.46
C ILE A 9 6.11 -27.63 47.84
N PHE A 10 7.14 -27.90 47.04
CA PHE A 10 7.83 -26.88 46.25
C PHE A 10 6.98 -26.57 45.01
N VAL A 11 6.23 -25.48 45.01
CA VAL A 11 5.48 -25.02 43.84
C VAL A 11 6.47 -24.42 42.86
N PHE A 12 6.83 -25.19 41.83
CA PHE A 12 7.68 -24.72 40.74
C PHE A 12 6.85 -23.77 39.86
N PHE A 13 7.04 -22.46 40.05
CA PHE A 13 6.46 -21.45 39.16
C PHE A 13 7.15 -21.54 37.80
N PHE A 14 6.58 -22.34 36.91
CA PHE A 14 6.97 -22.38 35.51
C PHE A 14 6.51 -21.06 34.87
N PHE A 15 7.42 -20.08 34.77
CA PHE A 15 7.20 -18.89 33.97
C PHE A 15 7.16 -19.32 32.50
N ILE A 16 5.96 -19.64 32.01
CA ILE A 16 5.70 -19.75 30.57
C ILE A 16 5.91 -18.35 30.01
N SER A 17 7.06 -18.13 29.38
CA SER A 17 7.30 -16.92 28.61
C SER A 17 6.42 -17.01 27.36
N ILE A 18 5.20 -16.45 27.45
CA ILE A 18 4.26 -16.40 26.33
C ILE A 18 4.83 -15.36 25.37
N ASN A 19 5.52 -15.81 24.32
CA ASN A 19 5.89 -14.93 23.21
C ASN A 19 4.61 -14.50 22.49
N THR A 20 3.97 -13.43 22.97
CA THR A 20 2.86 -12.81 22.26
C THR A 20 3.44 -12.03 21.08
N ALA A 21 3.51 -12.67 19.90
CA ALA A 21 3.71 -11.94 18.67
C ALA A 21 2.54 -10.94 18.53
N LYS A 22 2.84 -9.65 18.66
CA LYS A 22 1.84 -8.60 18.48
C LYS A 22 1.60 -8.43 16.98
N ALA A 23 0.33 -8.46 16.56
CA ALA A 23 -0.02 -8.16 15.17
C ALA A 23 0.47 -6.76 14.78
N ALA A 24 0.94 -6.62 13.54
CA ALA A 24 1.42 -5.35 12.99
C ALA A 24 0.37 -4.25 13.11
N THR A 25 0.80 -3.05 13.49
CA THR A 25 -0.09 -1.90 13.68
C THR A 25 -0.35 -1.21 12.34
N LYS A 26 -1.60 -0.83 12.06
CA LYS A 26 -1.91 -0.09 10.83
C LYS A 26 -1.56 1.39 10.99
N SER A 27 -0.56 1.87 10.26
CA SER A 27 -0.26 3.29 10.09
C SER A 27 -1.09 3.85 8.94
N ILE A 28 -2.26 4.42 9.26
CA ILE A 28 -3.19 4.96 8.27
C ILE A 28 -2.86 6.42 7.96
N SER A 29 -2.68 6.71 6.68
CA SER A 29 -2.62 8.05 6.11
C SER A 29 -3.80 8.27 5.16
N ILE A 30 -4.36 9.48 5.19
CA ILE A 30 -5.44 9.89 4.30
C ILE A 30 -4.88 10.62 3.10
N ILE A 31 -5.31 10.24 1.89
CA ILE A 31 -5.00 10.96 0.66
C ILE A 31 -6.27 11.68 0.22
N ARG A 32 -6.24 13.01 0.22
CA ARG A 32 -7.43 13.84 -0.05
C ARG A 32 -7.05 15.20 -0.62
N THR A 33 -7.88 15.75 -1.49
CA THR A 33 -7.71 17.11 -2.04
C THR A 33 -7.73 18.21 -0.97
N ASP A 34 -8.56 18.03 0.07
CA ASP A 34 -8.63 18.90 1.24
C ASP A 34 -8.43 18.09 2.52
N CYS A 35 -7.27 18.27 3.16
CA CYS A 35 -6.89 17.53 4.36
C CYS A 35 -7.64 17.95 5.62
N SER A 36 -8.34 19.09 5.61
CA SER A 36 -9.21 19.49 6.73
C SER A 36 -10.43 18.57 6.87
N LEU A 37 -10.79 17.85 5.80
CA LEU A 37 -11.95 16.98 5.71
C LEU A 37 -11.61 15.48 5.85
N LYS A 38 -10.42 15.14 6.34
CA LYS A 38 -10.00 13.75 6.53
C LYS A 38 -10.92 13.02 7.51
N SER A 39 -11.28 11.78 7.20
CA SER A 39 -12.21 11.00 8.05
C SER A 39 -11.60 10.60 9.40
N ILE A 40 -10.27 10.54 9.50
CA ILE A 40 -9.52 10.19 10.72
C ILE A 40 -8.75 11.44 11.19
N PRO A 41 -9.20 12.13 12.26
CA PRO A 41 -8.58 13.38 12.71
C PRO A 41 -7.10 13.27 13.08
N THR A 42 -6.65 12.11 13.57
CA THR A 42 -5.26 11.87 13.98
C THR A 42 -4.38 11.34 12.85
N ALA A 43 -4.94 10.91 11.73
CA ALA A 43 -4.16 10.41 10.61
C ALA A 43 -3.37 11.55 9.95
N ARG A 44 -2.17 11.24 9.46
CA ARG A 44 -1.47 12.12 8.53
C ARG A 44 -2.30 12.24 7.26
N CYS A 45 -2.19 13.39 6.60
CA CYS A 45 -2.91 13.63 5.37
C CYS A 45 -2.01 14.22 4.30
N TYR A 46 -2.18 13.74 3.07
CA TYR A 46 -1.43 14.12 1.89
C TYR A 46 -2.38 14.47 0.75
N ASN A 47 -1.99 15.43 -0.10
CA ASN A 47 -2.82 15.84 -1.23
C ASN A 47 -2.59 15.03 -2.52
N SER A 48 -1.63 14.11 -2.51
CA SER A 48 -1.35 13.17 -3.60
C SER A 48 -0.81 11.85 -3.05
N LEU A 49 -0.95 10.78 -3.81
CA LEU A 49 -0.41 9.48 -3.44
C LEU A 49 1.12 9.45 -3.48
N SER A 50 1.72 10.23 -4.38
CA SER A 50 3.17 10.43 -4.44
C SER A 50 3.75 11.18 -3.23
N ALA A 51 3.01 12.16 -2.69
CA ALA A 51 3.44 12.87 -1.48
C ALA A 51 3.38 11.96 -0.25
N TRP A 52 2.38 11.08 -0.18
CA TRP A 52 2.32 10.03 0.83
C TRP A 52 3.52 9.07 0.73
N GLU A 53 3.81 8.57 -0.48
CA GLU A 53 4.93 7.64 -0.68
C GLU A 53 6.25 8.26 -0.21
N SER A 54 6.56 9.49 -0.66
CA SER A 54 7.78 10.20 -0.27
C SER A 54 7.85 10.54 1.22
N GLY A 55 6.71 10.69 1.90
CA GLY A 55 6.66 11.06 3.31
C GLY A 55 6.64 9.87 4.27
N GLU A 56 6.29 8.68 3.78
CA GLU A 56 6.00 7.52 4.63
C GLU A 56 6.92 6.32 4.39
N HIS A 57 7.71 6.28 3.30
CA HIS A 57 8.56 5.13 3.02
C HIS A 57 9.50 4.78 4.18
N ARG A 58 9.55 3.50 4.56
CA ARG A 58 10.39 2.99 5.65
C ARG A 58 10.42 1.47 5.66
N ASP A 59 11.19 0.93 6.60
CA ASP A 59 11.14 -0.49 6.97
C ASP A 59 9.91 -0.79 7.84
N LEU A 60 8.93 -1.50 7.25
CA LEU A 60 7.68 -1.88 7.93
C LEU A 60 7.86 -3.06 8.88
N VAL A 61 8.87 -3.90 8.63
CA VAL A 61 9.20 -5.04 9.48
C VAL A 61 9.82 -4.54 10.79
N ALA A 62 10.80 -3.64 10.70
CA ALA A 62 11.45 -3.05 11.86
C ALA A 62 10.50 -2.20 12.71
N SER A 63 9.52 -1.53 12.09
CA SER A 63 8.51 -0.73 12.78
C SER A 63 7.32 -1.56 13.28
N ASN A 64 7.18 -2.82 12.88
CA ASN A 64 6.02 -3.68 13.16
C ASN A 64 4.70 -3.02 12.72
N GLU A 65 4.68 -2.52 11.48
CA GLU A 65 3.57 -1.76 10.92
C GLU A 65 3.08 -2.27 9.55
N ILE A 66 1.86 -1.88 9.20
CA ILE A 66 1.31 -1.93 7.85
C ILE A 66 1.07 -0.48 7.43
N ALA A 67 1.64 -0.06 6.30
CA ALA A 67 1.41 1.28 5.76
C ALA A 67 0.11 1.30 4.94
N VAL A 68 -0.83 2.18 5.31
CA VAL A 68 -2.13 2.27 4.65
C VAL A 68 -2.33 3.66 4.05
N ALA A 69 -2.42 3.72 2.73
CA ALA A 69 -2.89 4.87 1.97
C ALA A 69 -4.39 4.72 1.70
N GLN A 70 -5.21 5.42 2.50
CA GLN A 70 -6.65 5.49 2.33
C GLN A 70 -7.02 6.75 1.55
N ILE A 71 -7.45 6.59 0.30
CA ILE A 71 -7.78 7.70 -0.59
C ILE A 71 -9.26 8.04 -0.44
N GLU A 72 -9.57 9.30 -0.15
CA GLU A 72 -10.92 9.75 0.21
C GLU A 72 -11.37 10.95 -0.61
N GLY A 73 -12.66 11.24 -0.50
CA GLY A 73 -13.28 12.45 -0.99
C GLY A 73 -13.57 12.44 -2.49
N PRO A 74 -14.29 13.47 -2.96
CA PRO A 74 -14.44 13.71 -4.38
C PRO A 74 -13.13 14.22 -4.99
N TRP A 75 -12.85 13.81 -6.23
CA TRP A 75 -11.68 14.23 -7.00
C TRP A 75 -12.13 14.81 -8.33
N THR A 76 -12.21 16.14 -8.40
CA THR A 76 -12.56 16.86 -9.64
C THR A 76 -11.38 16.96 -10.59
N LYS A 77 -10.15 16.94 -10.07
CA LYS A 77 -8.89 16.90 -10.83
C LYS A 77 -8.17 15.57 -10.58
N PRO A 78 -7.44 15.03 -11.57
CA PRO A 78 -6.61 13.85 -11.37
C PRO A 78 -5.41 14.15 -10.45
N ASP A 79 -4.92 13.13 -9.75
CA ASP A 79 -3.53 13.11 -9.29
C ASP A 79 -2.62 12.85 -10.51
N THR A 80 -1.56 13.65 -10.67
CA THR A 80 -0.74 13.66 -11.88
C THR A 80 0.70 13.21 -11.65
N THR A 81 1.05 12.80 -10.44
CA THR A 81 2.42 12.50 -10.05
C THR A 81 2.62 11.01 -9.80
N SER A 82 3.68 10.44 -10.38
CA SER A 82 3.92 9.01 -10.41
C SER A 82 4.35 8.57 -9.03
N VAL A 83 3.88 7.42 -8.63
CA VAL A 83 4.21 6.81 -7.34
C VAL A 83 5.38 5.86 -7.57
N LYS A 84 6.53 6.18 -6.99
CA LYS A 84 7.73 5.36 -7.08
C LYS A 84 7.88 4.63 -5.75
N LEU A 85 7.51 3.36 -5.68
CA LEU A 85 7.55 2.58 -4.44
C LEU A 85 9.00 2.23 -4.09
N THR A 86 9.76 3.18 -3.56
CA THR A 86 11.18 3.01 -3.23
C THR A 86 11.43 3.19 -1.74
N GLY A 87 12.42 2.47 -1.19
CA GLY A 87 12.79 2.60 0.22
C GLY A 87 11.88 1.86 1.20
N TRP A 88 10.96 1.03 0.70
CA TRP A 88 10.13 0.16 1.52
C TRP A 88 10.82 -1.18 1.80
N VAL A 89 10.75 -1.65 3.04
CA VAL A 89 11.05 -3.05 3.40
C VAL A 89 9.75 -3.66 3.90
N THR A 90 9.34 -4.76 3.28
CA THR A 90 8.03 -5.39 3.51
C THR A 90 8.16 -6.90 3.64
N ASP A 91 7.20 -7.52 4.32
CA ASP A 91 7.03 -8.97 4.36
C ASP A 91 5.53 -9.34 4.33
N LYS A 92 5.24 -10.64 4.39
CA LYS A 92 3.87 -11.19 4.37
C LYS A 92 2.93 -10.60 5.43
N THR A 93 3.46 -10.15 6.55
CA THR A 93 2.72 -9.57 7.69
C THR A 93 2.86 -8.05 7.79
N HIS A 94 3.83 -7.44 7.11
CA HIS A 94 4.18 -6.02 7.11
C HIS A 94 4.19 -5.49 5.68
N TYR A 95 3.03 -5.03 5.19
CA TYR A 95 2.83 -4.73 3.78
C TYR A 95 2.26 -3.32 3.55
N ILE A 96 2.27 -2.91 2.29
CA ILE A 96 1.66 -1.66 1.83
C ILE A 96 0.22 -1.91 1.40
N LYS A 97 -0.73 -1.08 1.81
CA LYS A 97 -2.11 -1.09 1.32
C LYS A 97 -2.50 0.27 0.76
N ILE A 98 -2.78 0.31 -0.54
CA ILE A 98 -3.30 1.50 -1.22
C ILE A 98 -4.73 1.19 -1.67
N TYR A 99 -5.70 2.00 -1.24
CA TYR A 99 -7.08 1.78 -1.65
C TYR A 99 -7.91 3.06 -1.65
N THR A 100 -9.01 3.04 -2.41
CA THR A 100 -10.01 4.12 -2.38
C THR A 100 -11.17 3.78 -1.45
N ALA A 101 -11.53 4.75 -0.59
CA ALA A 101 -12.74 4.72 0.22
C ALA A 101 -14.00 4.89 -0.67
N PRO A 102 -15.21 4.56 -0.19
CA PRO A 102 -16.42 4.53 -1.02
C PRO A 102 -16.73 5.85 -1.77
N ASP A 103 -16.37 6.99 -1.18
CA ASP A 103 -16.56 8.31 -1.77
C ASP A 103 -15.55 8.63 -2.89
N ALA A 104 -14.36 8.04 -2.85
CA ALA A 104 -13.32 8.14 -3.89
C ALA A 104 -13.34 6.98 -4.91
N ARG A 105 -14.04 5.88 -4.62
CA ARG A 105 -14.13 4.63 -5.43
C ARG A 105 -14.97 4.79 -6.71
N HIS A 106 -14.50 4.24 -7.82
CA HIS A 106 -15.29 4.04 -9.04
C HIS A 106 -16.27 2.87 -8.92
N ARG A 107 -17.34 2.83 -9.74
CA ARG A 107 -18.35 1.75 -9.74
C ARG A 107 -18.20 0.82 -10.94
N GLY A 108 -16.97 0.39 -11.21
CA GLY A 108 -16.63 -0.42 -12.39
C GLY A 108 -16.56 0.34 -13.72
N VAL A 109 -16.90 1.64 -13.73
CA VAL A 109 -16.76 2.52 -14.91
C VAL A 109 -15.90 3.72 -14.54
N TRP A 110 -15.07 4.18 -15.50
CA TRP A 110 -14.23 5.35 -15.30
C TRP A 110 -15.08 6.58 -14.96
N ASN A 111 -14.68 7.31 -13.93
CA ASN A 111 -15.42 8.44 -13.40
C ASN A 111 -14.46 9.58 -13.00
N ASN A 112 -14.65 10.73 -13.65
CA ASN A 112 -13.85 11.95 -13.46
C ASN A 112 -14.18 12.72 -12.16
N THR A 113 -15.12 12.23 -11.34
CA THR A 113 -15.39 12.77 -9.99
C THR A 113 -14.78 11.90 -8.89
N LYS A 114 -14.15 10.78 -9.26
CA LYS A 114 -13.53 9.79 -8.38
C LYS A 114 -12.02 9.87 -8.48
N TYR A 115 -11.31 9.31 -7.49
CA TYR A 115 -9.86 9.35 -7.50
C TYR A 115 -9.32 8.67 -8.76
N ARG A 116 -8.37 9.33 -9.39
CA ARG A 116 -7.70 8.84 -10.58
C ARG A 116 -6.26 9.34 -10.58
N LEU A 117 -5.35 8.41 -10.85
CA LEU A 117 -3.95 8.72 -11.11
C LEU A 117 -3.77 8.78 -12.62
N VAL A 118 -3.64 10.00 -13.15
CA VAL A 118 -3.50 10.25 -14.60
C VAL A 118 -2.18 10.96 -14.85
N ILE A 119 -1.22 10.26 -15.44
CA ILE A 119 0.11 10.80 -15.71
C ILE A 119 0.36 10.92 -17.22
N SER A 120 1.19 11.87 -17.63
CA SER A 120 1.59 12.10 -19.03
C SER A 120 3.11 12.18 -19.16
N ARG A 121 3.82 11.09 -18.87
CA ARG A 121 5.29 11.01 -18.95
C ARG A 121 5.79 9.59 -19.22
N PRO A 122 7.07 9.41 -19.63
CA PRO A 122 7.69 8.08 -19.72
C PRO A 122 7.61 7.30 -18.39
N GLY A 123 7.56 5.98 -18.49
CA GLY A 123 7.50 5.05 -17.35
C GLY A 123 6.08 4.70 -16.91
N SER A 124 5.95 4.17 -15.69
CA SER A 124 4.67 3.70 -15.14
C SER A 124 4.08 4.66 -14.10
N ALA A 125 2.75 4.68 -13.99
CA ALA A 125 2.07 5.55 -13.03
C ALA A 125 2.33 5.13 -11.58
N ILE A 126 2.32 3.82 -11.33
CA ILE A 126 2.85 3.19 -10.12
C ILE A 126 4.00 2.29 -10.56
N TYR A 127 5.16 2.45 -9.90
CA TYR A 127 6.39 1.77 -10.29
C TYR A 127 7.14 1.25 -9.06
N PHE A 128 7.59 -0.01 -9.12
CA PHE A 128 8.55 -0.60 -8.18
C PHE A 128 9.80 -1.10 -8.93
N PRO A 129 11.01 -0.61 -8.61
CA PRO A 129 12.22 -0.82 -9.40
C PRO A 129 12.94 -2.16 -9.21
N ALA A 130 12.27 -3.23 -8.78
CA ALA A 130 12.91 -4.54 -8.58
C ALA A 130 14.01 -4.59 -7.50
N ASN A 131 13.85 -3.84 -6.42
CA ASN A 131 14.89 -3.69 -5.38
C ASN A 131 14.70 -4.60 -4.16
N GLY A 132 13.95 -5.69 -4.28
CA GLY A 132 13.71 -6.61 -3.16
C GLY A 132 12.29 -7.18 -3.09
N PRO A 133 11.92 -7.80 -1.94
CA PRO A 133 10.59 -8.32 -1.71
C PRO A 133 9.55 -7.20 -1.65
N LEU A 134 8.40 -7.42 -2.27
CA LEU A 134 7.29 -6.47 -2.27
C LEU A 134 6.01 -7.16 -1.80
N PHE A 135 5.45 -6.69 -0.68
CA PHE A 135 4.14 -7.10 -0.22
C PHE A 135 3.22 -5.89 -0.31
N ILE A 136 2.25 -5.95 -1.24
CA ILE A 136 1.39 -4.80 -1.54
C ILE A 136 -0.02 -5.22 -1.96
N THR A 137 -1.00 -4.42 -1.52
CA THR A 137 -2.37 -4.43 -2.04
C THR A 137 -2.71 -3.10 -2.70
N ILE A 138 -3.23 -3.14 -3.91
CA ILE A 138 -3.76 -1.98 -4.65
C ILE A 138 -5.21 -2.27 -5.04
N ASP A 139 -6.15 -1.51 -4.47
CA ASP A 139 -7.59 -1.79 -4.59
C ASP A 139 -8.44 -0.55 -4.91
N GLY A 140 -9.16 -0.57 -6.04
CA GLY A 140 -10.17 0.45 -6.35
C GLY A 140 -9.69 1.72 -7.03
N LEU A 141 -8.49 1.72 -7.59
CA LEU A 141 -7.91 2.87 -8.25
C LEU A 141 -8.32 2.91 -9.72
N GLN A 142 -8.38 4.12 -10.25
CA GLN A 142 -8.41 4.39 -11.68
C GLN A 142 -7.04 4.92 -12.08
N ILE A 143 -6.37 4.26 -13.02
CA ILE A 143 -4.99 4.59 -13.39
C ILE A 143 -4.88 4.68 -14.90
N TRP A 144 -4.29 5.79 -15.37
CA TRP A 144 -4.04 6.03 -16.77
C TRP A 144 -2.69 6.69 -16.94
N ASN A 145 -1.78 6.08 -17.68
CA ASN A 145 -0.72 6.84 -18.31
C ASN A 145 -1.22 7.21 -19.70
N ASN A 146 -1.28 8.50 -20.04
CA ASN A 146 -1.72 9.00 -21.35
C ASN A 146 -0.55 9.54 -22.21
N TYR A 147 0.68 9.23 -21.81
CA TYR A 147 1.88 9.59 -22.57
C TYR A 147 1.87 8.98 -23.98
N SER A 148 2.16 9.81 -24.98
CA SER A 148 2.12 9.44 -26.41
C SER A 148 3.50 9.17 -27.02
N GLY A 149 4.59 9.32 -26.25
CA GLY A 149 5.95 9.06 -26.72
C GLY A 149 6.28 7.57 -26.85
N ASN A 150 7.41 7.26 -27.50
CA ASN A 150 7.91 5.90 -27.64
C ASN A 150 8.73 5.50 -26.39
N SER A 151 8.10 4.84 -25.43
CA SER A 151 8.73 4.38 -24.18
C SER A 151 7.96 3.17 -23.63
N TYR A 152 8.57 2.46 -22.68
CA TYR A 152 7.83 1.52 -21.83
C TYR A 152 6.87 2.31 -20.95
N ILE A 153 5.58 2.09 -21.15
CA ILE A 153 4.52 2.83 -20.49
C ILE A 153 3.55 1.84 -19.87
N GLY A 154 3.40 1.93 -18.54
CA GLY A 154 2.46 1.11 -17.79
C GLY A 154 1.51 1.94 -16.93
N ALA A 155 0.33 1.41 -16.62
CA ALA A 155 -0.43 1.93 -15.48
C ALA A 155 0.25 1.47 -14.17
N ILE A 156 0.59 0.18 -14.08
CA ILE A 156 1.29 -0.40 -12.95
C ILE A 156 2.44 -1.27 -13.46
N ASP A 157 3.65 -1.05 -12.93
CA ASP A 157 4.82 -1.90 -13.16
C ASP A 157 5.48 -2.26 -11.82
N LEU A 158 5.35 -3.51 -11.39
CA LEU A 158 5.80 -3.98 -10.08
C LEU A 158 6.82 -5.11 -10.20
N ALA A 159 8.04 -4.77 -10.60
CA ALA A 159 9.06 -5.75 -10.98
C ALA A 159 9.78 -6.44 -9.80
N SER A 160 9.10 -6.94 -8.77
CA SER A 160 9.79 -7.62 -7.64
C SER A 160 10.55 -8.87 -8.11
N THR A 161 11.79 -9.05 -7.63
CA THR A 161 12.67 -10.18 -7.99
C THR A 161 12.80 -11.24 -6.90
N ASP A 162 12.12 -11.06 -5.78
CA ASP A 162 12.22 -11.90 -4.57
C ASP A 162 10.83 -12.43 -4.16
N ASN A 163 10.77 -13.10 -3.01
CA ASN A 163 9.51 -13.53 -2.40
C ASN A 163 8.55 -12.33 -2.21
N THR A 164 7.41 -12.37 -2.89
CA THR A 164 6.51 -11.23 -3.10
C THR A 164 5.05 -11.66 -2.94
N GLU A 165 4.19 -10.73 -2.54
CA GLU A 165 2.73 -10.90 -2.63
C GLU A 165 2.11 -9.61 -3.16
N ILE A 166 1.66 -9.66 -4.41
CA ILE A 166 1.07 -8.51 -5.11
C ILE A 166 -0.42 -8.77 -5.33
N ASN A 167 -1.25 -8.05 -4.60
CA ASN A 167 -2.70 -8.13 -4.70
C ASN A 167 -3.24 -6.88 -5.42
N ILE A 168 -3.75 -7.06 -6.64
CA ILE A 168 -4.32 -5.97 -7.45
C ILE A 168 -5.77 -6.32 -7.75
N SER A 169 -6.72 -5.55 -7.22
CA SER A 169 -8.15 -5.86 -7.35
C SER A 169 -9.01 -4.64 -7.58
N ASN A 170 -10.13 -4.84 -8.28
CA ASN A 170 -11.15 -3.80 -8.50
C ASN A 170 -10.61 -2.48 -9.10
N ASN A 171 -9.53 -2.52 -9.87
CA ASN A 171 -8.92 -1.32 -10.48
C ASN A 171 -9.39 -1.15 -11.94
N ILE A 172 -9.40 0.08 -12.44
CA ILE A 172 -9.51 0.39 -13.87
C ILE A 172 -8.16 0.87 -14.37
N LEU A 173 -7.53 0.08 -15.24
CA LEU A 173 -6.22 0.39 -15.82
C LEU A 173 -6.40 0.75 -17.29
N ARG A 174 -5.94 1.94 -17.69
CA ARG A 174 -5.93 2.39 -19.09
C ARG A 174 -4.48 2.51 -19.57
N GLY A 175 -4.20 1.86 -20.69
CA GLY A 175 -2.99 2.13 -21.47
C GLY A 175 -3.18 3.40 -22.34
N PRO A 176 -2.11 4.02 -22.83
CA PRO A 176 -2.23 5.16 -23.75
C PRO A 176 -2.69 4.73 -25.17
N ASP A 177 -3.48 5.54 -25.88
CA ASP A 177 -4.25 5.08 -27.06
C ASP A 177 -3.44 4.72 -28.33
N THR A 178 -2.15 5.03 -28.41
CA THR A 178 -1.38 4.94 -29.67
C THR A 178 0.05 4.40 -29.51
N ASN A 179 0.30 3.09 -29.68
CA ASN A 179 1.61 2.40 -29.90
C ASN A 179 1.75 1.04 -29.13
N SER A 180 2.81 0.27 -29.45
CA SER A 180 2.86 -1.19 -29.25
C SER A 180 3.54 -1.71 -27.98
N ASN A 181 4.08 -0.86 -27.10
CA ASN A 181 4.81 -1.27 -25.88
C ASN A 181 4.12 -0.78 -24.60
N LYS A 182 2.80 -0.97 -24.54
CA LYS A 182 1.93 -0.44 -23.49
C LYS A 182 1.21 -1.56 -22.77
N THR A 183 1.39 -1.64 -21.47
CA THR A 183 0.74 -2.64 -20.62
C THR A 183 -0.16 -1.95 -19.60
N GLY A 184 -1.35 -2.52 -19.34
CA GLY A 184 -2.11 -2.12 -18.16
C GLY A 184 -1.36 -2.52 -16.87
N LEU A 185 -0.75 -3.70 -16.90
CA LEU A 185 -0.05 -4.29 -15.78
C LEU A 185 1.19 -5.04 -16.29
N SER A 186 2.35 -4.80 -15.68
CA SER A 186 3.62 -5.50 -15.94
C SER A 186 4.40 -5.78 -14.66
N GLY A 187 5.46 -6.59 -14.78
CA GLY A 187 6.42 -6.83 -13.71
C GLY A 187 6.00 -7.88 -12.67
N ILE A 188 4.78 -8.41 -12.74
CA ILE A 188 4.36 -9.52 -11.87
C ILE A 188 5.01 -10.81 -12.38
N GLN A 189 5.91 -11.38 -11.59
CA GLN A 189 6.52 -12.69 -11.81
C GLN A 189 6.29 -13.58 -10.59
#